data_AF-A0A0P9DDE4-F1
#
_entry.id   AF-A0A0P9DDE4-F1
#
_cell.length_a   1.000
_cell.length_b   1.000
_cell.length_c   1.000
_cell.angle_alpha   90.00
_cell.angle_beta   90.00
_cell.angle_gamma   90.00
#
_symmetry.space_group_name_H-M   'P 1'
#
loop_
_entity.id
_entity.type
_entity.pdbx_description
1 polymer ?
#
loop_
_entity_poly.entity_id
_entity_poly.type
_entity_poly.pdbx_seq_one_letter_code
_entity_poly.pdbx_strand_id
1 'polypeptide(L)'
;LQPRLRRLPPDERAAAKAALRKHGEFMDLPADVALYWSDGARTLGEILDLTELETDVRDPDGLIAYFRLLERLELVELRGA
;
A
#
# COMPACT_ATOMS: atom_id res chain seq x y z
N LEU A 1 -10.79 0.44 1.71
CA LEU A 1 -10.16 0.36 3.07
C LEU A 1 -11.01 0.91 4.24
N GLN A 2 -11.89 1.91 4.05
CA GLN A 2 -12.51 2.65 5.16
C GLN A 2 -13.18 1.83 6.29
N PRO A 3 -13.96 0.77 6.03
CA PRO A 3 -14.57 -0.02 7.10
C PRO A 3 -13.53 -0.73 7.98
N ARG A 4 -12.42 -1.18 7.36
CA ARG A 4 -11.34 -1.91 8.04
C ARG A 4 -10.48 -1.02 8.92
N LEU A 5 -10.31 0.25 8.57
CA LEU A 5 -9.60 1.24 9.40
C LEU A 5 -10.21 1.41 10.80
N ARG A 6 -11.47 1.04 11.01
CA ARG A 6 -12.11 1.07 12.33
C ARG A 6 -11.54 0.03 13.31
N ARG A 7 -10.82 -0.99 12.80
CA ARG A 7 -10.12 -1.99 13.60
C ARG A 7 -8.82 -1.46 14.22
N LEU A 8 -8.32 -0.31 13.76
CA LEU A 8 -7.13 0.33 14.31
C LEU A 8 -7.49 1.22 15.51
N PRO A 9 -6.58 1.35 16.51
CA PRO A 9 -6.64 2.38 17.52
C PRO A 9 -6.83 3.80 16.94
N PRO A 10 -7.44 4.74 17.67
CA PRO A 10 -7.79 6.06 17.12
C PRO A 10 -6.61 6.86 16.54
N ASP A 11 -5.46 6.80 17.20
CA ASP A 11 -4.19 7.42 16.84
C ASP A 11 -3.58 6.77 15.59
N GLU A 12 -3.48 5.44 15.58
CA GLU A 12 -3.02 4.68 14.40
C GLU A 12 -3.92 4.93 13.19
N ARG A 13 -5.24 4.99 13.40
CA ARG A 13 -6.21 5.31 12.36
C ARG A 13 -6.02 6.73 11.81
N ALA A 14 -5.69 7.69 12.66
CA ALA A 14 -5.42 9.06 12.23
C ALA A 14 -4.14 9.12 11.39
N ALA A 15 -3.08 8.43 11.82
CA ALA A 15 -1.83 8.30 11.07
C ALA A 15 -2.05 7.62 9.70
N ALA A 16 -2.80 6.51 9.66
CA ALA A 16 -3.15 5.82 8.42
C ALA A 16 -3.90 6.73 7.45
N LYS A 17 -4.90 7.48 7.93
CA LYS A 17 -5.63 8.46 7.09
C LYS A 17 -4.71 9.58 6.56
N ALA A 18 -3.78 10.05 7.38
CA ALA A 18 -2.82 11.07 6.95
C ALA A 18 -1.88 10.52 5.87
N ALA A 19 -1.39 9.29 6.01
CA ALA A 19 -0.56 8.62 5.00
C ALA A 19 -1.34 8.42 3.68
N LEU A 20 -2.57 7.90 3.74
CA LEU A 20 -3.43 7.74 2.56
C LEU A 20 -3.68 9.07 1.85
N ARG A 21 -3.85 10.17 2.60
CA ARG A 21 -4.03 11.51 2.03
C ARG A 21 -2.75 12.06 1.43
N LYS A 22 -1.61 11.85 2.09
CA LYS A 22 -0.29 12.32 1.61
C LYS A 22 0.08 11.68 0.28
N HIS A 23 -0.22 10.39 0.12
CA HIS A 23 0.08 9.60 -1.06
C HIS A 23 -1.15 9.41 -1.96
N GLY A 24 -2.03 10.42 -2.03
CA GLY A 24 -3.36 10.29 -2.64
C GLY A 24 -3.35 9.82 -4.11
N GLU A 25 -2.36 10.25 -4.90
CA GLU A 25 -2.16 9.81 -6.28
C GLU A 25 -1.84 8.32 -6.37
N PHE A 26 -0.97 7.83 -5.48
CA PHE A 26 -0.66 6.40 -5.37
C PHE A 26 -1.88 5.58 -4.94
N MET A 27 -2.73 6.12 -4.06
CA MET A 27 -3.87 5.39 -3.46
C MET A 27 -5.08 5.20 -4.38
N ASP A 28 -4.99 5.64 -5.64
CA ASP A 28 -5.98 5.38 -6.68
C ASP A 28 -5.59 4.13 -7.50
N LEU A 29 -5.51 4.22 -8.83
CA LEU A 29 -5.11 3.12 -9.70
C LEU A 29 -3.76 2.44 -9.32
N PRO A 30 -2.69 3.15 -8.92
CA PRO A 30 -1.41 2.51 -8.61
C PRO A 30 -1.49 1.50 -7.46
N ALA A 31 -2.30 1.75 -6.44
CA ALA A 31 -2.49 0.83 -5.32
C ALA A 31 -3.19 -0.48 -5.74
N ASP A 32 -4.10 -0.42 -6.71
CA ASP A 32 -4.78 -1.59 -7.27
C ASP A 32 -3.82 -2.41 -8.15
N VAL A 33 -3.00 -1.74 -8.97
CA VAL A 33 -1.96 -2.40 -9.79
C VAL A 33 -0.89 -3.03 -8.90
N ALA A 34 -0.47 -2.34 -7.83
CA ALA A 34 0.50 -2.89 -6.88
C ALA A 34 -0.05 -4.17 -6.20
N LEU A 35 -1.34 -4.19 -5.83
CA LEU A 35 -2.00 -5.39 -5.32
C LEU A 35 -2.06 -6.51 -6.37
N TYR A 36 -2.35 -6.18 -7.63
CA TYR A 36 -2.38 -7.15 -8.72
C TYR A 36 -1.04 -7.90 -8.87
N TRP A 37 0.08 -7.19 -8.74
CA TRP A 37 1.42 -7.77 -8.82
C TRP A 37 1.91 -8.45 -7.52
N SER A 38 1.13 -8.39 -6.44
CA SER A 38 1.46 -8.97 -5.12
C SER A 38 1.18 -10.48 -5.05
N ASP A 39 1.77 -11.25 -5.96
CA ASP A 39 1.57 -12.69 -6.08
C ASP A 39 2.39 -13.54 -5.09
N GLY A 40 3.17 -12.88 -4.22
CA GLY A 40 4.04 -13.53 -3.25
C GLY A 40 5.37 -14.04 -3.82
N ALA A 41 5.64 -13.84 -5.11
CA ALA A 41 6.93 -14.13 -5.73
C ALA A 41 7.81 -12.89 -5.88
N ARG A 42 7.20 -11.70 -5.98
CA ARG A 42 7.89 -10.43 -6.20
C ARG A 42 8.20 -9.68 -4.91
N THR A 43 9.34 -8.99 -4.93
CA THR A 43 9.72 -7.99 -3.94
C THR A 43 8.92 -6.70 -4.13
N LEU A 44 8.86 -5.86 -3.09
CA LEU A 44 8.24 -4.53 -3.20
C LEU A 44 8.91 -3.65 -4.27
N GLY A 45 10.21 -3.81 -4.51
CA GLY A 45 10.92 -3.10 -5.58
C GLY A 45 10.43 -3.49 -6.98
N GLU A 46 10.28 -4.80 -7.23
CA GLU A 46 9.74 -5.29 -8.50
C GLU A 46 8.28 -4.88 -8.71
N ILE A 47 7.48 -4.90 -7.63
CA ILE A 47 6.08 -4.42 -7.68
C ILE A 47 6.05 -2.92 -8.00
N LEU A 48 6.95 -2.12 -7.44
CA LEU A 48 7.04 -0.69 -7.73
C LEU A 48 7.35 -0.44 -9.21
N ASP A 49 8.35 -1.14 -9.76
CA ASP A 49 8.76 -0.96 -11.16
C ASP A 49 7.63 -1.36 -12.13
N LEU A 50 6.89 -2.44 -11.83
CA LEU A 50 5.72 -2.84 -12.63
C LEU A 50 4.55 -1.87 -12.48
N THR A 51 4.34 -1.31 -11.29
CA THR A 51 3.29 -0.32 -11.04
C THR A 51 3.56 0.97 -11.80
N GLU A 52 4.80 1.47 -11.78
CA GLU A 52 5.21 2.63 -12.57
C GLU A 52 5.00 2.38 -14.07
N LEU A 53 5.38 1.20 -14.57
CA LEU A 53 5.23 0.85 -15.98
C LEU A 53 3.78 0.97 -16.48
N GLU A 54 2.81 0.62 -15.64
CA GLU A 54 1.38 0.62 -16.01
C GLU A 54 0.66 1.93 -15.70
N THR A 55 1.15 2.70 -14.72
CA THR A 55 0.41 3.86 -14.18
C THR A 55 1.13 5.20 -14.33
N ASP A 56 2.40 5.18 -14.75
CA ASP A 56 3.30 6.35 -14.81
C ASP A 56 3.55 7.02 -13.43
N VAL A 57 3.14 6.37 -12.34
CA VAL A 57 3.29 6.85 -10.96
C VAL A 57 4.40 6.08 -10.25
N ARG A 58 5.44 6.79 -9.81
CA ARG A 58 6.51 6.24 -8.97
C ARG A 58 6.51 6.87 -7.57
N ASP A 59 5.92 6.16 -6.61
CA ASP A 59 5.87 6.58 -5.19
C ASP A 59 6.28 5.43 -4.25
N PRO A 60 7.59 5.25 -3.98
CA PRO A 60 8.10 4.19 -3.10
C PRO A 60 7.55 4.29 -1.66
N ASP A 61 7.43 5.51 -1.13
CA ASP A 61 6.93 5.75 0.21
C ASP A 61 5.43 5.42 0.31
N GLY A 62 4.67 5.78 -0.74
CA GLY A 62 3.26 5.45 -0.87
C GLY A 62 3.02 3.94 -0.91
N LEU A 63 3.81 3.22 -1.71
CA LEU A 63 3.80 1.75 -1.76
C LEU A 63 4.07 1.14 -0.38
N ILE A 64 5.15 1.54 0.28
CA ILE A 64 5.51 1.00 1.61
C ILE A 64 4.42 1.31 2.64
N ALA A 65 3.92 2.55 2.67
CA ALA A 65 2.85 2.97 3.57
C ALA A 65 1.57 2.15 3.34
N TYR A 66 1.25 1.86 2.07
CA TYR A 66 0.10 1.06 1.69
C TYR A 66 0.24 -0.39 2.16
N PHE A 67 1.34 -1.08 1.83
CA PHE A 67 1.54 -2.47 2.23
C PHE A 67 1.68 -2.66 3.75
N ARG A 68 2.36 -1.73 4.44
CA ARG A 68 2.41 -1.70 5.92
C ARG A 68 1.02 -1.56 6.52
N LEU A 69 0.17 -0.72 5.93
CA LEU A 69 -1.22 -0.56 6.37
C LEU A 69 -2.03 -1.84 6.14
N LEU A 70 -1.86 -2.49 4.98
CA LEU A 70 -2.52 -3.76 4.68
C LEU A 70 -2.08 -4.87 5.65
N GLU A 71 -0.79 -4.96 5.94
CA GLU A 71 -0.23 -5.90 6.92
C GLU A 71 -0.79 -5.62 8.32
N ARG A 72 -0.79 -4.36 8.74
CA ARG A 72 -1.35 -3.94 10.04
C ARG A 72 -2.84 -4.25 10.19
N LEU A 73 -3.57 -4.31 9.06
CA LEU A 73 -4.97 -4.70 8.96
C LEU A 73 -5.18 -6.21 8.75
N GLU A 74 -4.12 -7.01 8.76
CA GLU A 74 -4.12 -8.46 8.56
C GLU A 74 -4.69 -8.87 7.19
N LEU A 75 -4.47 -8.05 6.16
CA LEU A 75 -4.96 -8.30 4.78
C LEU A 75 -3.89 -8.90 3.87
N VAL A 76 -2.63 -8.66 4.20
CA VAL A 76 -1.45 -9.21 3.51
C VAL A 76 -0.40 -9.56 4.55
N GLU A 77 0.59 -10.36 4.16
CA GLU A 77 1.77 -10.67 4.96
C GLU A 77 3.00 -10.17 4.19
N LEU A 78 3.84 -9.34 4.82
CA LEU A 78 5.13 -8.96 4.24
C LEU A 78 6.19 -9.97 4.67
N ARG A 79 6.77 -10.67 3.70
CA ARG A 79 7.87 -11.59 3.94
C ARG A 79 9.18 -10.84 3.81
N GLY A 80 9.96 -10.85 4.89
CA GLY A 80 11.38 -10.50 4.82
C GLY A 80 12.15 -11.58 4.06
N ALA A 81 13.25 -11.18 3.41
CA ALA A 81 14.26 -12.11 2.93
C ALA A 81 15.00 -12.77 4.10
#